data_AF-A0A7V3TY99-F1
#
_entry.id   AF-A0A7V3TY99-F1
#
_cell.length_a   1.000
_cell.length_b   1.000
_cell.length_c   1.000
_cell.angle_alpha   90.00
_cell.angle_beta   90.00
_cell.angle_gamma   90.00
#
_symmetry.space_group_name_H-M   'P 1'
#
loop_
_entity.id
_entity.type
_entity.pdbx_description
1 polymer ?
#
loop_
_entity_poly.entity_id
_entity_poly.type
_entity_poly.pdbx_seq_one_letter_code
_entity_poly.pdbx_strand_id
1 'polypeptide(L)'
;MNTPWLNLAHWLDCTEVEGPGRRFALWVQGCHIRCPGCCNPHMLEFVPRHLVPAERVAEWVLDAHRRWNLEGVTFLGGEPMLQAKGLALVAERSRRAGLSVMVFTGFTLEYLGSCSLPGVKQLLAVTDLLVDGPYLAHCPETKRHWVGSTNQRFHFLSDRYQPGLEYDSRFARGMELRIRSDGTATYNGWPGELISEVGHEP
;
A
#
# COMPACT_ATOMS: atom_id res chain seq x y z
N MET A 1 23.78 -6.11 -13.27
CA MET A 1 22.37 -6.15 -13.74
C MET A 1 21.72 -4.84 -13.29
N ASN A 2 21.03 -4.11 -14.19
CA ASN A 2 20.44 -2.81 -13.84
C ASN A 2 19.32 -2.98 -12.80
N THR A 3 19.48 -2.35 -11.64
CA THR A 3 18.44 -2.24 -10.61
C THR A 3 17.19 -1.55 -11.18
N PRO A 4 15.98 -2.10 -10.99
CA PRO A 4 14.75 -1.43 -11.39
C PRO A 4 14.54 -0.15 -10.57
N TRP A 5 13.92 0.84 -11.19
CA TRP A 5 13.57 2.11 -10.55
C TRP A 5 12.09 2.13 -10.19
N LEU A 6 11.77 2.84 -9.12
CA LEU A 6 10.43 3.16 -8.68
C LEU A 6 10.22 4.67 -8.81
N ASN A 7 9.02 5.07 -9.21
CA ASN A 7 8.54 6.44 -9.19
C ASN A 7 7.52 6.56 -8.06
N LEU A 8 7.93 7.11 -6.92
CA LEU A 8 7.13 7.21 -5.71
C LEU A 8 6.45 8.58 -5.60
N ALA A 9 5.17 8.58 -5.23
CA ALA A 9 4.43 9.78 -4.89
C ALA A 9 4.67 10.16 -3.42
N HIS A 10 4.62 9.17 -2.52
CA HIS A 10 4.75 9.36 -1.09
C HIS A 10 5.15 8.05 -0.39
N TRP A 11 5.64 8.15 0.86
CA TRP A 11 5.86 6.99 1.73
C TRP A 11 5.80 7.40 3.19
N LEU A 12 5.46 6.43 4.05
CA LEU A 12 5.50 6.55 5.50
C LEU A 12 6.29 5.39 6.10
N ASP A 13 7.21 5.73 7.00
CA ASP A 13 8.08 4.74 7.66
C ASP A 13 7.31 3.77 8.56
N CYS A 14 6.21 4.24 9.16
CA CYS A 14 5.36 3.45 10.05
C CYS A 14 3.97 4.06 10.12
N THR A 15 2.92 3.32 9.74
CA THR A 15 1.50 3.69 9.85
C THR A 15 0.68 2.45 10.23
N GLU A 16 -0.45 2.63 10.91
CA GLU A 16 -1.34 1.54 11.33
C GLU A 16 -2.68 1.50 10.55
N VAL A 17 -2.88 2.45 9.63
CA VAL A 17 -4.15 2.59 8.86
C VAL A 17 -4.06 2.13 7.41
N GLU A 18 -2.92 1.60 6.96
CA GLU A 18 -2.68 1.15 5.58
C GLU A 18 -2.55 -0.38 5.44
N GLY A 19 -3.09 -1.13 6.40
CA GLY A 19 -3.13 -2.60 6.40
C GLY A 19 -3.02 -3.18 7.81
N PRO A 20 -2.78 -4.50 7.94
CA PRO A 20 -2.64 -5.16 9.24
C PRO A 20 -1.39 -4.69 9.99
N GLY A 21 -1.56 -4.26 11.24
CA GLY A 21 -0.47 -3.87 12.13
C GLY A 21 0.30 -2.63 11.68
N ARG A 22 1.53 -2.47 12.17
CA ARG A 22 2.43 -1.36 11.78
C ARG A 22 3.08 -1.64 10.44
N ARG A 23 2.95 -0.71 9.50
CA ARG A 23 3.41 -0.93 8.13
C ARG A 23 4.28 0.21 7.62
N PHE A 24 5.26 -0.16 6.82
CA PHE A 24 5.86 0.79 5.88
C PHE A 24 4.92 0.93 4.69
N ALA A 25 4.40 2.12 4.42
CA ALA A 25 3.43 2.33 3.35
C ALA A 25 4.08 3.10 2.19
N LEU A 26 3.94 2.58 0.97
CA LEU A 26 4.48 3.14 -0.27
C LEU A 26 3.35 3.51 -1.22
N TRP A 27 3.26 4.79 -1.59
CA TRP A 27 2.41 5.25 -2.67
C TRP A 27 3.22 5.44 -3.94
N VAL A 28 2.92 4.68 -4.98
CA VAL A 28 3.54 4.87 -6.30
C VAL A 28 2.86 6.00 -7.07
N GLN A 29 3.59 6.62 -7.99
CA GLN A 29 3.10 7.65 -8.90
C GLN A 29 2.70 7.05 -10.26
N GLY A 30 1.56 7.46 -10.79
CA GLY A 30 1.03 7.10 -12.10
C GLY A 30 -0.06 6.04 -12.05
N CYS A 31 -1.23 6.34 -12.62
CA CYS A 31 -2.38 5.43 -12.73
C CYS A 31 -3.21 5.76 -13.98
N HIS A 32 -3.43 4.76 -14.84
CA HIS A 32 -4.27 4.95 -16.03
C HIS A 32 -5.75 4.65 -15.78
N ILE A 33 -6.11 4.04 -14.63
CA ILE A 33 -7.49 3.66 -14.31
C ILE A 33 -8.35 4.92 -14.05
N ARG A 34 -7.78 5.92 -13.37
CA ARG A 34 -8.40 7.25 -13.16
C ARG A 34 -9.83 7.17 -12.62
N CYS A 35 -10.04 6.34 -11.59
CA CYS A 35 -11.34 6.15 -10.96
C CYS A 35 -12.01 7.51 -10.61
N PRO A 36 -13.27 7.73 -11.01
CA PRO A 36 -14.02 8.90 -10.57
C PRO A 36 -14.09 8.97 -9.04
N GLY A 37 -13.69 10.11 -8.47
CA GLY A 37 -13.64 10.29 -7.01
C GLY A 37 -12.47 9.61 -6.31
N CYS A 38 -11.40 9.24 -7.01
CA CYS A 38 -10.18 8.71 -6.40
C CYS A 38 -9.68 9.61 -5.25
N CYS A 39 -9.35 9.03 -4.10
CA CYS A 39 -8.84 9.77 -2.94
C CYS A 39 -7.43 10.35 -3.12
N ASN A 40 -6.70 9.88 -4.13
CA ASN A 40 -5.33 10.30 -4.42
C ASN A 40 -5.21 10.84 -5.85
N PRO A 41 -5.99 11.87 -6.25
CA PRO A 41 -6.05 12.32 -7.63
C PRO A 41 -4.71 12.85 -8.14
N HIS A 42 -3.88 13.41 -7.24
CA HIS A 42 -2.55 13.91 -7.53
C HIS A 42 -1.53 12.80 -7.88
N MET A 43 -1.84 11.53 -7.60
CA MET A 43 -0.98 10.39 -7.90
C MET A 43 -1.30 9.74 -9.26
N LEU A 44 -2.33 10.23 -9.98
CA LEU A 44 -2.80 9.59 -11.22
C LEU A 44 -1.91 9.89 -12.43
N GLU A 45 -1.31 11.07 -12.49
CA GLU A 45 -0.53 11.49 -13.65
C GLU A 45 0.79 10.72 -13.76
N PHE A 46 1.18 10.36 -14.99
CA PHE A 46 2.47 9.72 -15.29
C PHE A 46 3.58 10.76 -15.41
N VAL A 47 3.91 11.39 -14.28
CA VAL A 47 5.01 12.36 -14.16
C VAL A 47 6.09 11.82 -13.22
N PRO A 48 7.38 12.09 -13.47
CA PRO A 48 8.42 11.83 -12.49
C PRO A 48 8.13 12.60 -11.20
N ARG A 49 8.19 11.91 -10.05
CA ARG A 49 8.01 12.51 -8.73
C ARG A 49 9.24 12.24 -7.86
N HIS A 50 9.36 11.05 -7.29
CA HIS A 50 10.57 10.59 -6.62
C HIS A 50 11.08 9.33 -7.31
N LEU A 51 12.05 9.49 -8.22
CA LEU A 51 12.71 8.37 -8.87
C LEU A 51 13.77 7.79 -7.95
N VAL A 52 13.57 6.56 -7.48
CA VAL A 52 14.43 5.89 -6.51
C VAL A 52 14.74 4.47 -6.98
N PRO A 53 16.00 3.99 -6.90
CA PRO A 53 16.31 2.59 -7.15
C PRO A 53 15.57 1.69 -6.15
N ALA A 54 14.99 0.58 -6.61
CA ALA A 54 14.22 -0.32 -5.75
C ALA A 54 15.05 -0.88 -4.56
N GLU A 55 16.35 -1.10 -4.76
CA GLU A 55 17.26 -1.53 -3.68
C GLU A 55 17.31 -0.51 -2.53
N ARG A 56 17.34 0.78 -2.84
CA ARG A 56 17.33 1.84 -1.83
C ARG A 56 16.02 1.89 -1.07
N VAL A 57 14.90 1.62 -1.75
CA VAL A 57 13.59 1.52 -1.08
C VAL A 57 13.54 0.31 -0.15
N ALA A 58 14.12 -0.82 -0.55
CA ALA A 58 14.23 -1.99 0.32
C ALA A 58 15.08 -1.69 1.57
N GLU A 59 16.18 -0.93 1.45
CA GLU A 59 16.96 -0.46 2.59
C GLU A 59 16.12 0.37 3.55
N TRP A 60 15.32 1.33 3.04
CA TRP A 60 14.42 2.14 3.87
C TRP A 60 13.41 1.29 4.65
N VAL A 61 12.81 0.29 4.00
CA VAL A 61 11.87 -0.65 4.66
C VAL A 61 12.56 -1.39 5.81
N LEU A 62 13.77 -1.91 5.58
CA LEU A 62 14.51 -2.64 6.60
C LEU A 62 14.94 -1.73 7.76
N ASP A 63 15.31 -0.49 7.47
CA ASP A 63 15.69 0.51 8.48
C ASP A 63 14.49 0.94 9.32
N ALA A 64 13.33 1.13 8.68
CA ALA A 64 12.08 1.40 9.37
C ALA A 64 11.64 0.20 10.22
N HIS A 65 11.79 -1.04 9.73
CA HIS A 65 11.47 -2.24 10.51
C HIS A 65 12.31 -2.33 11.79
N ARG A 66 13.62 -2.05 11.72
CA ARG A 66 14.48 -2.03 12.92
C ARG A 66 14.08 -0.95 13.93
N ARG A 67 13.54 0.18 13.48
CA ARG A 67 13.12 1.29 14.35
C ARG A 67 11.75 1.07 14.97
N TRP A 68 10.79 0.58 14.19
CA TRP A 68 9.37 0.59 14.55
C TRP A 68 8.78 -0.79 14.81
N ASN A 69 9.58 -1.85 14.62
CA ASN A 69 9.15 -3.24 14.68
C ASN A 69 7.91 -3.49 13.81
N LEU A 70 8.04 -3.15 12.52
CA LEU A 70 6.96 -3.27 11.55
C LEU A 70 6.45 -4.71 11.41
N GLU A 71 5.14 -4.85 11.23
CA GLU A 71 4.49 -6.10 10.82
C GLU A 71 4.77 -6.39 9.34
N GLY A 72 4.74 -5.35 8.49
CA GLY A 72 4.79 -5.54 7.05
C GLY A 72 5.02 -4.28 6.24
N VAL A 73 4.90 -4.43 4.92
CA VAL A 73 4.93 -3.35 3.93
C VAL A 73 3.62 -3.32 3.12
N THR A 74 3.11 -2.14 2.82
CA THR A 74 1.97 -1.94 1.92
C THR A 74 2.40 -1.20 0.68
N PHE A 75 2.04 -1.73 -0.49
CA PHE A 75 2.16 -1.01 -1.75
C PHE A 75 0.77 -0.56 -2.22
N LEU A 76 0.63 0.74 -2.44
CA LEU A 76 -0.61 1.41 -2.80
C LEU A 76 -0.30 2.66 -3.64
N GLY A 77 -1.30 3.54 -3.80
CA GLY A 77 -1.19 4.77 -4.60
C GLY A 77 -0.99 4.49 -6.10
N GLY A 78 -1.24 5.49 -6.94
CA GLY A 78 -1.17 5.32 -8.40
C GLY A 78 -1.79 4.01 -8.86
N GLU A 79 -0.99 3.17 -9.53
CA GLU A 79 -1.25 1.74 -9.74
C GLU A 79 0.04 0.94 -9.49
N PRO A 80 0.17 0.22 -8.35
CA PRO A 80 1.38 -0.54 -8.01
C PRO A 80 1.79 -1.56 -9.06
N MET A 81 0.84 -2.20 -9.73
CA MET A 81 1.15 -3.24 -10.72
C MET A 81 1.87 -2.71 -11.96
N LEU A 82 1.81 -1.40 -12.24
CA LEU A 82 2.62 -0.77 -13.31
C LEU A 82 4.10 -0.67 -12.96
N GLN A 83 4.44 -0.77 -11.68
CA GLN A 83 5.81 -0.74 -11.17
C GLN A 83 6.23 -2.07 -10.53
N ALA A 84 5.50 -3.16 -10.84
CA ALA A 84 5.65 -4.46 -10.20
C ALA A 84 7.09 -5.01 -10.24
N LYS A 85 7.85 -4.76 -11.31
CA LYS A 85 9.27 -5.19 -11.39
C LYS A 85 10.12 -4.62 -10.26
N GLY A 86 9.95 -3.35 -9.89
CA GLY A 86 10.67 -2.74 -8.78
C GLY A 86 10.10 -3.17 -7.43
N LEU A 87 8.78 -3.22 -7.32
CA LEU A 87 8.10 -3.60 -6.09
C LEU A 87 8.32 -5.07 -5.71
N ALA A 88 8.46 -5.98 -6.68
CA ALA A 88 8.78 -7.39 -6.43
C ALA A 88 10.13 -7.53 -5.69
N LEU A 89 11.13 -6.73 -6.08
CA LEU A 89 12.42 -6.70 -5.39
C LEU A 89 12.26 -6.24 -3.94
N VAL A 90 11.54 -5.13 -3.71
CA VAL A 90 11.27 -4.62 -2.35
C VAL A 90 10.51 -5.65 -1.52
N ALA A 91 9.49 -6.30 -2.08
CA ALA A 91 8.71 -7.34 -1.43
C ALA A 91 9.54 -8.56 -1.06
N GLU A 92 10.35 -9.07 -1.98
CA GLU A 92 11.25 -10.19 -1.72
C GLU A 92 12.22 -9.88 -0.56
N ARG A 93 12.80 -8.68 -0.54
CA ARG A 93 13.69 -8.25 0.55
C ARG A 93 12.94 -8.12 1.87
N SER A 94 11.71 -7.62 1.84
CA SER A 94 10.84 -7.51 3.03
C SER A 94 10.51 -8.88 3.60
N ARG A 95 10.07 -9.83 2.75
CA ARG A 95 9.76 -11.21 3.19
C ARG A 95 10.97 -11.93 3.78
N ARG A 96 12.16 -11.76 3.20
CA ARG A 96 13.40 -12.33 3.75
C ARG A 96 13.73 -11.80 5.16
N ALA A 97 13.22 -10.62 5.52
CA ALA A 97 13.32 -10.04 6.85
C ALA A 97 12.15 -10.38 7.78
N GLY A 98 11.20 -11.23 7.35
CA GLY A 98 10.05 -11.65 8.16
C GLY A 98 8.84 -10.71 8.11
N LEU A 99 8.88 -9.69 7.25
CA LEU A 99 7.77 -8.75 7.03
C LEU A 99 6.72 -9.35 6.09
N SER A 100 5.44 -9.08 6.36
CA SER A 100 4.36 -9.37 5.42
C SER A 100 4.32 -8.38 4.25
N VAL A 101 3.72 -8.79 3.14
CA VAL A 101 3.53 -7.94 1.95
C VAL A 101 2.04 -7.82 1.62
N MET A 102 1.55 -6.59 1.61
CA MET A 102 0.19 -6.25 1.19
C MET A 102 0.25 -5.36 -0.06
N VAL A 103 -0.61 -5.62 -1.04
CA VAL A 103 -0.65 -4.83 -2.29
C VAL A 103 -2.09 -4.45 -2.63
N PHE A 104 -2.31 -3.17 -2.89
CA PHE A 104 -3.54 -2.66 -3.51
C PHE A 104 -3.35 -2.54 -5.02
N THR A 105 -4.38 -2.85 -5.79
CA THR A 105 -4.38 -2.73 -7.25
C THR A 105 -5.79 -2.44 -7.74
N GLY A 106 -5.93 -1.56 -8.73
CA GLY A 106 -7.21 -1.37 -9.40
C GLY A 106 -7.51 -2.44 -10.45
N PHE A 107 -6.51 -3.24 -10.84
CA PHE A 107 -6.72 -4.43 -11.64
C PHE A 107 -7.29 -5.59 -10.83
N THR A 108 -8.00 -6.49 -11.49
CA THR A 108 -8.44 -7.75 -10.88
C THR A 108 -7.34 -8.82 -10.93
N LEU A 109 -7.34 -9.75 -9.98
CA LEU A 109 -6.41 -10.89 -9.95
C LEU A 109 -6.48 -11.72 -11.25
N GLU A 110 -7.66 -11.87 -11.84
CA GLU A 110 -7.85 -12.57 -13.11
C GLU A 110 -7.15 -11.85 -14.28
N TYR A 111 -7.25 -10.51 -14.32
CA TYR A 111 -6.49 -9.72 -15.29
C TYR A 111 -4.98 -9.88 -15.05
N LEU A 112 -4.53 -9.78 -13.80
CA LEU A 112 -3.12 -9.89 -13.46
C LEU A 112 -2.53 -11.27 -13.81
N GLY A 113 -3.32 -12.34 -13.69
CA GLY A 113 -2.94 -13.69 -14.09
C GLY A 113 -2.75 -13.87 -15.60
N SER A 114 -3.39 -13.04 -16.43
CA SER A 114 -3.32 -13.11 -17.89
C SER A 114 -2.47 -12.01 -18.54
N CYS A 115 -2.16 -10.93 -17.81
CA CYS A 115 -1.37 -9.81 -18.33
C CYS A 115 0.13 -10.16 -18.47
N SER A 116 0.83 -9.35 -19.26
CA SER A 116 2.28 -9.46 -19.50
C SER A 116 3.06 -8.27 -18.91
N LEU A 117 2.51 -7.61 -17.88
CA LEU A 117 3.21 -6.50 -17.22
C LEU A 117 4.48 -7.01 -16.52
N PRO A 118 5.64 -6.35 -16.72
CA PRO A 118 6.90 -6.79 -16.13
C PRO A 118 6.84 -6.84 -14.60
N GLY A 119 7.16 -8.02 -14.03
CA GLY A 119 7.27 -8.20 -12.58
C GLY A 119 5.98 -8.58 -11.86
N VAL A 120 4.82 -8.58 -12.54
CA VAL A 120 3.53 -8.89 -11.87
C VAL A 120 3.54 -10.30 -11.27
N LYS A 121 3.97 -11.31 -12.03
CA LYS A 121 4.03 -12.69 -11.52
C LYS A 121 4.98 -12.81 -10.32
N GLN A 122 6.12 -12.11 -10.38
CA GLN A 122 7.10 -12.10 -9.29
C GLN A 122 6.51 -11.44 -8.03
N LEU A 123 5.88 -10.27 -8.18
CA LEU A 123 5.26 -9.56 -7.06
C LEU A 123 4.12 -10.37 -6.44
N LEU A 124 3.24 -10.96 -7.25
CA LEU A 124 2.14 -11.81 -6.75
C LEU A 124 2.66 -13.02 -5.98
N ALA A 125 3.73 -13.67 -6.46
CA ALA A 125 4.33 -14.82 -5.77
C ALA A 125 4.88 -14.48 -4.37
N VAL A 126 5.15 -13.20 -4.10
CA VAL A 126 5.64 -12.73 -2.80
C VAL A 126 4.66 -11.82 -2.06
N THR A 127 3.41 -11.73 -2.53
CA THR A 127 2.34 -11.00 -1.85
C THR A 127 1.61 -11.95 -0.90
N ASP A 128 1.33 -11.50 0.32
CA ASP A 128 0.54 -12.26 1.30
C ASP A 128 -0.95 -11.89 1.22
N LEU A 129 -1.23 -10.59 1.06
CA LEU A 129 -2.58 -10.05 0.93
C LEU A 129 -2.68 -9.11 -0.27
N LEU A 130 -3.50 -9.49 -1.24
CA LEU A 130 -3.81 -8.64 -2.39
C LEU A 130 -5.22 -8.08 -2.22
N VAL A 131 -5.36 -6.76 -2.36
CA VAL A 131 -6.66 -6.10 -2.49
C VAL A 131 -6.82 -5.63 -3.92
N ASP A 132 -7.82 -6.17 -4.60
CA ASP A 132 -8.01 -5.95 -6.03
C ASP A 132 -9.30 -5.18 -6.37
N GLY A 133 -9.34 -4.66 -7.59
CA GLY A 133 -10.49 -3.97 -8.16
C GLY A 133 -10.46 -2.44 -8.01
N PRO A 134 -11.03 -1.71 -8.98
CA PRO A 134 -10.99 -0.26 -8.99
C PRO A 134 -11.90 0.31 -7.89
N TYR A 135 -11.58 1.52 -7.44
CA TYR A 135 -12.48 2.30 -6.59
C TYR A 135 -13.75 2.70 -7.36
N LEU A 136 -14.91 2.47 -6.76
CA LEU A 136 -16.23 2.83 -7.28
C LEU A 136 -16.97 3.71 -6.26
N ALA A 137 -17.05 5.02 -6.55
CA ALA A 137 -17.69 5.99 -5.67
C ALA A 137 -19.18 5.70 -5.37
N HIS A 138 -19.87 5.00 -6.26
CA HIS A 138 -21.28 4.62 -6.09
C HIS A 138 -21.48 3.32 -5.28
N CYS A 139 -20.39 2.67 -4.86
CA CYS A 139 -20.41 1.46 -4.05
C CYS A 139 -19.56 1.64 -2.78
N PRO A 140 -19.87 2.60 -1.89
CA PRO A 140 -19.01 2.90 -0.75
C PRO A 140 -18.94 1.73 0.23
N GLU A 141 -17.74 1.43 0.73
CA GLU A 141 -17.54 0.44 1.78
C GLU A 141 -17.64 1.09 3.17
N THR A 142 -18.31 0.41 4.10
CA THR A 142 -18.63 0.94 5.44
C THR A 142 -18.39 -0.06 6.58
N LYS A 143 -17.91 -1.26 6.28
CA LYS A 143 -17.68 -2.33 7.24
C LYS A 143 -16.23 -2.79 7.23
N ARG A 144 -15.69 -3.11 6.04
CA ARG A 144 -14.33 -3.66 5.90
C ARG A 144 -13.25 -2.60 6.10
N HIS A 145 -12.12 -3.01 6.68
CA HIS A 145 -10.93 -2.17 6.82
C HIS A 145 -10.27 -1.89 5.46
N TRP A 146 -9.61 -0.73 5.34
CA TRP A 146 -8.68 -0.31 4.27
C TRP A 146 -9.24 -0.12 2.84
N VAL A 147 -10.39 -0.68 2.51
CA VAL A 147 -11.03 -0.54 1.19
C VAL A 147 -12.05 0.59 1.17
N GLY A 148 -12.16 1.26 0.01
CA GLY A 148 -13.10 2.36 -0.20
C GLY A 148 -14.41 1.93 -0.88
N SER A 149 -14.43 0.77 -1.53
CA SER A 149 -15.61 0.30 -2.26
C SER A 149 -15.93 -1.18 -2.09
N THR A 150 -17.22 -1.52 -2.10
CA THR A 150 -17.70 -2.87 -1.82
C THR A 150 -17.26 -3.90 -2.87
N ASN A 151 -16.98 -3.46 -4.10
CA ASN A 151 -16.49 -4.32 -5.18
C ASN A 151 -15.03 -4.76 -5.00
N GLN A 152 -14.26 -4.12 -4.13
CA GLN A 152 -12.86 -4.49 -3.91
C GLN A 152 -12.78 -5.81 -3.16
N ARG A 153 -11.89 -6.71 -3.58
CA ARG A 153 -11.80 -8.08 -3.04
C ARG A 153 -10.47 -8.32 -2.37
N PHE A 154 -10.51 -9.06 -1.26
CA PHE A 154 -9.32 -9.51 -0.55
C PHE A 154 -8.96 -10.92 -1.04
N HIS A 155 -7.70 -11.09 -1.44
CA HIS A 155 -7.12 -12.37 -1.81
C HIS A 155 -5.98 -12.68 -0.85
N PHE A 156 -6.15 -13.74 -0.07
CA PHE A 156 -5.15 -14.26 0.88
C PHE A 156 -4.27 -15.25 0.12
N LEU A 157 -3.10 -14.79 -0.33
CA LEU A 157 -2.22 -15.53 -1.24
C LEU A 157 -1.18 -16.38 -0.51
N SER A 158 -1.11 -16.28 0.82
CA SER A 158 -0.30 -17.12 1.71
C SER A 158 -1.01 -17.34 3.04
N ASP A 159 -0.46 -18.22 3.88
CA ASP A 159 -0.99 -18.51 5.22
C ASP A 159 -0.70 -17.40 6.26
N ARG A 160 -0.03 -16.31 5.87
CA ARG A 160 0.31 -15.20 6.77
C ARG A 160 -0.94 -14.55 7.38
N TYR A 161 -2.04 -14.56 6.62
CA TYR A 161 -3.32 -13.95 6.98
C TYR A 161 -4.47 -14.89 6.66
N GLN A 162 -5.61 -14.69 7.31
CA GLN A 162 -6.80 -15.51 7.13
C GLN A 162 -8.02 -14.63 6.82
N PRO A 163 -9.00 -15.14 6.04
CA PRO A 163 -10.27 -14.47 5.82
C PRO A 163 -10.93 -14.03 7.13
N GLY A 164 -11.49 -12.81 7.13
CA GLY A 164 -12.05 -12.17 8.33
C GLY A 164 -11.13 -11.10 8.93
N LEU A 165 -9.86 -11.06 8.53
CA LEU A 165 -8.90 -10.01 8.92
C LEU A 165 -9.42 -8.60 8.60
N GLU A 166 -10.12 -8.47 7.48
CA GLU A 166 -10.71 -7.22 7.01
C GLU A 166 -11.90 -6.73 7.86
N TYR A 167 -12.28 -7.44 8.92
CA TYR A 167 -13.27 -7.02 9.93
C TYR A 167 -12.70 -6.99 11.35
N ASP A 168 -11.41 -7.25 11.51
CA ASP A 168 -10.79 -7.45 12.82
C ASP A 168 -10.59 -6.12 13.56
N SER A 169 -11.32 -5.95 14.66
CA SER A 169 -11.35 -4.73 15.46
C SER A 169 -10.02 -4.37 16.12
N ARG A 170 -9.01 -5.24 16.09
CA ARG A 170 -7.65 -4.93 16.55
C ARG A 170 -6.92 -3.97 15.60
N PHE A 171 -7.36 -3.85 14.35
CA PHE A 171 -6.74 -2.96 13.39
C PHE A 171 -7.50 -1.64 13.29
N ALA A 172 -6.72 -0.56 13.17
CA ALA A 172 -7.28 0.76 13.03
C ALA A 172 -8.10 0.85 11.74
N ARG A 173 -9.34 1.35 11.89
CA ARG A 173 -10.14 1.83 10.77
C ARG A 173 -10.20 3.33 10.86
N GLY A 174 -9.61 4.04 9.91
CA GLY A 174 -9.71 5.48 9.93
C GLY A 174 -8.61 6.17 9.19
N MET A 175 -8.46 7.44 9.55
CA MET A 175 -7.45 8.32 9.02
C MET A 175 -6.42 8.60 10.09
N GLU A 176 -5.17 8.68 9.69
CA GLU A 176 -4.08 9.14 10.52
C GLU A 176 -3.74 10.58 10.10
N LEU A 177 -3.64 11.50 11.06
CA LEU A 177 -3.27 12.89 10.84
C LEU A 177 -1.88 13.14 11.43
N ARG A 178 -0.95 13.59 10.60
CA ARG A 178 0.41 13.96 11.02
C ARG A 178 0.58 15.47 10.90
N ILE A 179 0.93 16.11 12.01
CA ILE A 179 1.21 17.54 12.08
C ILE A 179 2.71 17.70 12.29
N ARG A 180 3.37 18.42 11.39
CA ARG A 180 4.80 18.74 11.47
C ARG A 180 5.02 20.01 12.28
N SER A 181 6.24 20.19 12.78
CA SER A 181 6.65 21.37 13.55
C SER A 181 6.54 22.69 12.78
N ASP A 182 6.54 22.64 11.45
CA ASP A 182 6.29 23.79 10.58
C ASP A 182 4.79 24.12 10.39
N GLY A 183 3.90 23.40 11.08
CA GLY A 183 2.45 23.55 11.00
C GLY A 183 1.79 22.85 9.82
N THR A 184 2.55 22.13 8.98
CA THR A 184 1.96 21.36 7.87
C THR A 184 1.27 20.10 8.38
N ALA A 185 0.09 19.81 7.84
CA ALA A 185 -0.67 18.62 8.18
C ALA A 185 -0.80 17.70 6.95
N THR A 186 -0.52 16.41 7.13
CA THR A 186 -0.73 15.37 6.12
C THR A 186 -1.63 14.29 6.68
N TYR A 187 -2.43 13.66 5.82
CA TYR A 187 -3.29 12.55 6.23
C TYR A 187 -3.13 11.34 5.31
N ASN A 188 -3.40 10.17 5.86
CA ASN A 188 -3.52 8.91 5.12
C ASN A 188 -4.62 8.05 5.76
N GLY A 189 -4.90 6.89 5.16
CA GLY A 189 -5.99 6.01 5.54
C GLY A 189 -7.31 6.34 4.84
N TRP A 190 -8.25 5.39 4.93
CA TRP A 190 -9.61 5.58 4.43
C TRP A 190 -10.49 6.12 5.54
N PRO A 191 -11.33 7.16 5.30
CA PRO A 191 -12.25 7.69 6.29
C PRO A 191 -13.21 6.60 6.80
N GLY A 192 -12.89 6.04 7.96
CA GLY A 192 -13.81 5.44 8.91
C GLY A 192 -14.16 6.45 10.00
N GLU A 193 -14.80 6.01 11.09
CA GLU A 193 -14.96 6.88 12.27
C GLU A 193 -13.60 7.47 12.69
N LEU A 194 -13.58 8.75 13.04
CA LEU A 194 -12.35 9.50 13.32
C LEU A 194 -11.62 8.87 14.52
N ILE A 195 -10.46 8.24 14.30
CA ILE A 195 -9.57 7.85 15.39
C ILE A 195 -8.70 9.07 15.72
N SER A 196 -8.97 9.71 16.86
CA SER A 196 -8.12 10.76 17.40
C SER A 196 -7.12 10.15 18.38
N GLU A 197 -5.88 9.94 17.94
CA GLU A 197 -4.73 9.78 18.85
C GLU A 197 -3.71 10.87 18.55
N VAL A 198 -3.58 11.82 19.48
CA VAL A 198 -2.55 12.85 19.45
C VAL A 198 -1.28 12.24 20.04
N GLY A 199 -0.47 11.60 19.21
CA GLY A 199 0.86 11.16 19.59
C GLY A 199 1.79 12.38 19.71
N HIS A 200 2.20 12.74 20.93
CA HIS A 200 3.38 13.57 21.13
C HIS A 200 4.61 12.67 20.94
N GLU A 201 5.39 12.88 19.88
CA GLU A 201 6.76 12.39 19.84
C GLU A 201 7.63 13.27 20.77
N PRO A 202 8.55 12.67 21.54
CA PRO A 202 9.46 13.38 22.45
C PRO A 202 10.52 14.22 21.73
#